data_AF-A0A521LW54-F1
#
_entry.id   AF-A0A521LW54-F1
#
_cell.length_a   1.000
_cell.length_b   1.000
_cell.length_c   1.000
_cell.angle_alpha   90.00
_cell.angle_beta   90.00
_cell.angle_gamma   90.00
#
_symmetry.space_group_name_H-M   'P 1'
#
loop_
_entity.id
_entity.type
_entity.pdbx_description
1 polymer ?
#
loop_
_entity_poly.entity_id
_entity_poly.type
_entity_poly.pdbx_seq_one_letter_code
_entity_poly.pdbx_strand_id
1 'polypeptide(L)'
;MTDRHPAEIMYPNQQGDSAPGAWRIELRYLPIAHRGHAFLALVDDKGDVVRELHGLAYSKHSPANQPREPMTLGVDGSDLVATHFEGLKYGGRKISAVGSGSREEMEKLWGRGVQTADAINSQKFDYKAHDPAYEFGGRGGEIQNSNSVAFTLGKAMGLDLSAALRDKGMTRTFSGWDRDLLDPKYKRYVAPPVFPVKDAP
;
A
#
# COMPACT_ATOMS: atom_id res chain seq x y z
N MET A 1 -0.98 9.01 -38.18
CA MET A 1 -0.74 7.90 -37.24
C MET A 1 0.31 8.41 -36.26
N THR A 2 -0.10 8.84 -35.07
CA THR A 2 0.81 9.42 -34.07
C THR A 2 1.17 8.35 -33.06
N ASP A 3 2.44 7.97 -33.05
CA ASP A 3 3.10 7.19 -32.00
C ASP A 3 2.72 7.73 -30.62
N ARG A 4 2.22 6.85 -29.76
CA ARG A 4 1.96 7.12 -28.34
C ARG A 4 2.92 6.28 -27.50
N HIS A 5 4.18 6.68 -27.49
CA HIS A 5 5.11 6.31 -26.42
C HIS A 5 5.38 7.54 -25.55
N PRO A 6 4.63 7.76 -24.46
CA PRO A 6 5.04 8.73 -23.46
C PRO A 6 6.23 8.16 -22.68
N ALA A 7 7.39 8.75 -22.95
CA ALA A 7 8.58 8.86 -22.09
C ALA A 7 8.85 7.68 -21.13
N GLU A 8 9.61 6.69 -21.61
CA GLU A 8 10.51 5.92 -20.76
C GLU A 8 11.51 6.89 -20.12
N ILE A 9 11.21 7.36 -18.91
CA ILE A 9 12.23 8.03 -18.10
C ILE A 9 13.11 6.92 -17.53
N MET A 10 14.21 6.63 -18.23
CA MET A 10 15.28 5.74 -17.79
C MET A 10 15.87 6.26 -16.48
N TYR A 11 15.57 5.59 -15.37
CA TYR A 11 16.33 5.72 -14.14
C TYR A 11 16.95 4.35 -13.81
N PRO A 12 18.24 4.31 -13.44
CA PRO A 12 18.98 3.05 -13.28
C PRO A 12 18.34 2.15 -12.21
N ASN A 13 18.21 0.87 -12.56
CA ASN A 13 17.84 -0.21 -11.64
C ASN A 13 18.65 -0.10 -10.35
N GLN A 14 17.99 0.23 -9.24
CA GLN A 14 18.60 0.19 -7.91
C GLN A 14 18.70 -1.27 -7.42
N GLN A 15 19.66 -2.00 -7.98
CA GLN A 15 20.21 -3.20 -7.38
C GLN A 15 21.08 -2.80 -6.19
N GLY A 16 20.53 -2.97 -4.98
CA GLY A 16 21.28 -2.82 -3.73
C GLY A 16 20.47 -3.34 -2.56
N ASP A 17 21.18 -3.94 -1.59
CA ASP A 17 20.78 -4.26 -0.22
C ASP A 17 20.31 -5.69 0.12
N SER A 18 20.58 -6.71 -0.71
CA SER A 18 20.41 -8.10 -0.26
C SER A 18 21.39 -9.06 -0.93
N ALA A 19 21.83 -10.08 -0.18
CA ALA A 19 22.71 -11.13 -0.69
C ALA A 19 22.05 -11.81 -1.90
N PRO A 20 22.74 -11.95 -3.05
CA PRO A 20 22.23 -12.73 -4.17
C PRO A 20 21.86 -14.15 -3.72
N GLY A 21 20.65 -14.62 -4.05
CA GLY A 21 20.22 -16.00 -3.75
C GLY A 21 19.40 -16.21 -2.46
N ALA A 22 18.92 -15.16 -1.79
CA ALA A 22 18.06 -15.29 -0.61
C ALA A 22 16.60 -14.86 -0.89
N TRP A 23 15.67 -15.52 -0.19
CA TRP A 23 14.28 -15.05 -0.10
C TRP A 23 14.24 -13.73 0.68
N ARG A 24 13.35 -12.82 0.28
CA ARG A 24 13.27 -11.49 0.89
C ARG A 24 11.87 -10.89 0.81
N ILE A 25 11.60 -9.95 1.70
CA ILE A 25 10.45 -9.06 1.64
C ILE A 25 10.95 -7.68 1.20
N GLU A 26 10.37 -7.16 0.14
CA GLU A 26 10.69 -5.84 -0.40
C GLU A 26 9.58 -4.84 -0.06
N LEU A 27 9.98 -3.65 0.38
CA LEU A 27 9.14 -2.47 0.36
C LEU A 27 9.20 -1.89 -1.05
N ARG A 28 8.04 -1.77 -1.70
CA ARG A 28 7.92 -1.28 -3.07
C ARG A 28 6.95 -0.10 -3.15
N TYR A 29 7.04 0.60 -4.27
CA TYR A 29 6.33 1.86 -4.49
C TYR A 29 5.83 2.04 -5.93
N LEU A 30 4.62 2.57 -6.06
CA LEU A 30 4.05 3.06 -7.30
C LEU A 30 3.84 4.58 -7.23
N PRO A 31 4.29 5.36 -8.24
CA PRO A 31 4.09 6.82 -8.29
C PRO A 31 2.67 7.19 -8.73
N ILE A 32 1.68 6.87 -7.90
CA ILE A 32 0.26 7.17 -8.15
C ILE A 32 -0.11 8.50 -7.51
N ALA A 33 -0.45 9.49 -8.34
CA ALA A 33 -0.57 10.89 -7.93
C ALA A 33 0.69 11.38 -7.18
N HIS A 34 0.61 12.51 -6.48
CA HIS A 34 1.74 13.03 -5.70
C HIS A 34 1.96 12.30 -4.36
N ARG A 35 1.06 11.39 -3.99
CA ARG A 35 1.03 10.66 -2.69
C ARG A 35 1.71 9.29 -2.79
N GLY A 36 1.59 8.69 -3.97
CA GLY A 36 2.01 7.35 -4.31
C GLY A 36 1.47 6.25 -3.40
N HIS A 37 1.91 5.03 -3.71
CA HIS A 37 1.32 3.80 -3.18
C HIS A 37 2.43 2.85 -2.74
N ALA A 38 2.61 2.73 -1.44
CA ALA A 38 3.52 1.76 -0.84
C ALA A 38 2.84 0.40 -0.68
N PHE A 39 3.60 -0.67 -0.87
CA PHE A 39 3.14 -2.05 -0.71
C PHE A 39 4.34 -2.98 -0.43
N LEU A 40 4.03 -4.22 -0.03
CA LEU A 40 5.05 -5.23 0.26
C LEU A 40 5.03 -6.32 -0.82
N ALA A 41 6.20 -6.81 -1.19
CA ALA A 41 6.35 -7.93 -2.10
C ALA A 41 7.22 -9.02 -1.47
N LEU A 42 6.81 -10.28 -1.59
CA LEU A 42 7.64 -11.42 -1.29
C LEU A 42 8.38 -11.81 -2.57
N VAL A 43 9.69 -11.94 -2.46
CA VAL A 43 10.57 -12.22 -3.58
C VAL A 43 11.41 -13.45 -3.27
N ASP A 44 11.48 -14.38 -4.22
CA ASP A 44 12.23 -15.61 -4.07
C ASP A 44 13.75 -15.40 -4.24
N ASP A 45 14.49 -16.49 -4.12
CA ASP A 45 15.94 -16.57 -4.27
C ASP A 45 16.43 -16.29 -5.70
N LYS A 46 15.55 -16.42 -6.70
CA LYS A 46 15.83 -16.09 -8.10
C LYS A 46 15.58 -14.62 -8.41
N GLY A 47 14.90 -13.91 -7.52
CA GLY A 47 14.54 -12.51 -7.70
C GLY A 47 13.13 -12.30 -8.24
N ASP A 48 12.32 -13.36 -8.35
CA ASP A 48 10.96 -13.29 -8.85
C ASP A 48 9.99 -12.90 -7.75
N VAL A 49 9.14 -11.91 -8.02
CA VAL A 49 8.05 -11.52 -7.11
C VAL A 49 7.00 -12.62 -7.14
N VAL A 50 6.91 -13.38 -6.05
CA VAL A 50 5.98 -14.50 -5.94
C VAL A 50 4.64 -14.09 -5.35
N ARG A 51 4.59 -13.05 -4.51
CA ARG A 51 3.36 -12.52 -3.89
C ARG A 51 3.47 -11.04 -3.61
N GLU A 52 2.34 -10.35 -3.61
CA GLU A 52 2.24 -8.95 -3.19
C GLU A 52 1.16 -8.75 -2.12
N LEU A 53 1.33 -7.72 -1.29
CA LEU A 53 0.39 -7.29 -0.26
C LEU A 53 0.17 -5.77 -0.37
N HIS A 54 -1.06 -5.36 -0.66
CA HIS A 54 -1.45 -3.98 -0.96
C HIS A 54 -2.58 -3.50 -0.05
N GLY A 55 -2.58 -2.20 0.26
CA GLY A 55 -3.81 -1.50 0.64
C GLY A 55 -4.50 -0.93 -0.60
N LEU A 56 -5.66 -1.44 -0.98
CA LEU A 56 -6.42 -1.03 -2.16
C LEU A 56 -7.76 -0.43 -1.74
N ALA A 57 -8.46 0.15 -2.71
CA ALA A 57 -9.79 0.68 -2.55
C ALA A 57 -10.82 -0.18 -3.29
N TYR A 58 -11.97 -0.42 -2.67
CA TYR A 58 -13.17 -0.91 -3.35
C TYR A 58 -14.26 0.14 -3.29
N SER A 59 -14.82 0.49 -4.45
CA SER A 59 -15.96 1.40 -4.48
C SER A 59 -17.17 0.74 -3.81
N LYS A 60 -17.82 1.46 -2.87
CA LYS A 60 -19.12 1.05 -2.32
C LYS A 60 -20.25 1.18 -3.35
N HIS A 61 -20.02 1.90 -4.44
CA HIS A 61 -21.01 2.18 -5.47
C HIS A 61 -20.99 1.17 -6.63
N SER A 62 -20.05 0.22 -6.62
CA SER A 62 -20.07 -0.87 -7.60
C SER A 62 -21.38 -1.66 -7.46
N PRO A 63 -22.12 -1.91 -8.55
CA PRO A 63 -23.36 -2.67 -8.52
C PRO A 63 -23.14 -4.01 -7.82
N ALA A 64 -24.08 -4.43 -6.96
CA ALA A 64 -23.96 -5.67 -6.17
C ALA A 64 -23.73 -6.94 -7.02
N ASN A 65 -24.07 -6.87 -8.31
CA ASN A 65 -23.98 -7.98 -9.25
C ASN A 65 -22.73 -7.92 -10.17
N GLN A 66 -21.79 -7.01 -9.89
CA GLN A 66 -20.52 -6.94 -10.61
C GLN A 66 -19.35 -7.20 -9.66
N PRO A 67 -18.30 -7.91 -10.11
CA PRO A 67 -17.06 -7.99 -9.36
C PRO A 67 -16.59 -6.58 -9.02
N ARG A 68 -16.32 -6.31 -7.74
CA ARG A 68 -15.65 -5.08 -7.37
C ARG A 68 -14.22 -5.19 -7.87
N GLU A 69 -13.79 -4.29 -8.75
CA GLU A 69 -12.38 -4.24 -9.14
C GLU A 69 -11.60 -3.42 -8.10
N PRO A 70 -10.47 -3.93 -7.59
CA PRO A 70 -9.68 -3.20 -6.63
C PRO A 70 -8.91 -2.08 -7.34
N MET A 71 -9.00 -0.88 -6.77
CA MET A 71 -8.35 0.32 -7.27
C MET A 71 -7.14 0.64 -6.39
N THR A 72 -6.03 1.05 -7.01
CA THR A 72 -4.83 1.51 -6.29
C THR A 72 -5.04 2.86 -5.60
N LEU A 73 -6.05 3.62 -6.03
CA LEU A 73 -6.49 4.87 -5.41
C LEU A 73 -8.02 4.93 -5.45
N GLY A 74 -8.67 5.02 -4.29
CA GLY A 74 -10.13 5.10 -4.20
C GLY A 74 -10.64 6.51 -4.05
N VAL A 75 -11.74 6.86 -4.71
CA VAL A 75 -12.46 8.11 -4.42
C VAL A 75 -13.18 8.04 -3.06
N ASP A 76 -13.58 9.18 -2.52
CA ASP A 76 -14.36 9.24 -1.27
C ASP A 76 -15.61 8.37 -1.37
N GLY A 77 -15.89 7.61 -0.29
CA GLY A 77 -16.93 6.59 -0.26
C GLY A 77 -16.46 5.19 -0.66
N SER A 78 -15.16 4.98 -0.89
CA SER A 78 -14.58 3.64 -1.08
C SER A 78 -14.21 2.97 0.25
N ASP A 79 -14.27 1.64 0.32
CA ASP A 79 -13.68 0.84 1.40
C ASP A 79 -12.16 0.72 1.20
N LEU A 80 -11.38 0.90 2.26
CA LEU A 80 -9.96 0.52 2.30
C LEU A 80 -9.87 -0.96 2.66
N VAL A 81 -9.16 -1.71 1.81
CA VAL A 81 -8.92 -3.14 1.99
C VAL A 81 -7.44 -3.47 1.90
N ALA A 82 -6.99 -4.37 2.76
CA ALA A 82 -5.72 -5.06 2.58
C ALA A 82 -5.95 -6.32 1.74
N THR A 83 -5.20 -6.50 0.65
CA THR A 83 -5.35 -7.63 -0.27
C THR A 83 -4.00 -8.19 -0.63
N HIS A 84 -3.93 -9.51 -0.78
CA HIS A 84 -2.76 -10.19 -1.33
C HIS A 84 -3.03 -10.71 -2.74
N PHE A 85 -1.97 -10.79 -3.54
CA PHE A 85 -2.00 -11.40 -4.87
C PHE A 85 -0.90 -12.44 -5.00
N GLU A 86 -1.17 -13.48 -5.78
CA GLU A 86 -0.14 -14.39 -6.28
C GLU A 86 0.51 -13.78 -7.53
N GLY A 87 1.84 -13.81 -7.57
CA GLY A 87 2.66 -13.18 -8.59
C GLY A 87 2.67 -11.65 -8.56
N LEU A 88 3.36 -11.06 -9.54
CA LEU A 88 3.43 -9.62 -9.77
C LEU A 88 2.10 -9.12 -10.35
N LYS A 89 1.34 -8.31 -9.61
CA LYS A 89 0.07 -7.75 -10.06
C LYS A 89 0.18 -6.29 -10.48
N TYR A 90 0.74 -5.44 -9.62
CA TYR A 90 0.71 -3.98 -9.83
C TYR A 90 2.04 -3.36 -10.23
N GLY A 91 3.11 -4.14 -10.36
CA GLY A 91 4.43 -3.59 -10.69
C GLY A 91 4.91 -2.60 -9.63
N GLY A 92 5.93 -1.81 -9.94
CA GLY A 92 6.42 -0.74 -9.07
C GLY A 92 7.90 -0.88 -8.74
N ARG A 93 8.49 0.22 -8.26
CA ARG A 93 9.93 0.27 -7.96
C ARG A 93 10.20 -0.31 -6.57
N LYS A 94 11.29 -1.07 -6.44
CA LYS A 94 11.85 -1.42 -5.13
C LYS A 94 12.33 -0.14 -4.45
N ILE A 95 11.96 0.03 -3.17
CA ILE A 95 12.59 1.00 -2.29
C ILE A 95 13.72 0.32 -1.54
N SER A 96 13.44 -0.79 -0.85
CA SER A 96 14.44 -1.52 -0.09
C SER A 96 14.02 -2.98 0.14
N ALA A 97 15.00 -3.85 0.39
CA ALA A 97 14.74 -5.14 1.03
C ALA A 97 14.63 -4.89 2.53
N VAL A 98 13.48 -5.22 3.11
CA VAL A 98 13.14 -4.94 4.52
C VAL A 98 13.18 -6.17 5.40
N GLY A 99 13.30 -7.35 4.79
CA GLY A 99 13.63 -8.62 5.43
C GLY A 99 14.30 -9.55 4.42
N SER A 100 15.22 -10.40 4.87
CA SER A 100 15.93 -11.39 4.05
C SER A 100 16.26 -12.61 4.88
N GLY A 101 16.21 -13.82 4.31
CA GLY A 101 16.51 -15.05 5.04
C GLY A 101 16.18 -16.31 4.25
N SER A 102 15.97 -17.42 4.97
CA SER A 102 15.47 -18.65 4.37
C SER A 102 14.05 -18.48 3.85
N ARG A 103 13.63 -19.40 2.98
CA ARG A 103 12.23 -19.47 2.53
C ARG A 103 11.27 -19.59 3.71
N GLU A 104 11.52 -20.51 4.65
CA GLU A 104 10.61 -20.72 5.78
C GLU A 104 10.50 -19.47 6.66
N GLU A 105 11.62 -18.78 6.90
CA GLU A 105 11.64 -17.54 7.67
C GLU A 105 10.79 -16.47 6.99
N MET A 106 11.01 -16.22 5.71
CA MET A 106 10.28 -15.18 4.98
C MET A 106 8.80 -15.53 4.80
N GLU A 107 8.44 -16.79 4.58
CA GLU A 107 7.05 -17.23 4.53
C GLU A 107 6.35 -17.08 5.88
N LYS A 108 7.04 -17.35 7.00
CA LYS A 108 6.51 -17.12 8.35
C LYS A 108 6.26 -15.64 8.61
N LEU A 109 7.20 -14.76 8.24
CA LEU A 109 7.00 -13.31 8.33
C LEU A 109 5.81 -12.88 7.47
N TRP A 110 5.74 -13.33 6.22
CA TRP A 110 4.68 -13.03 5.29
C TRP A 110 3.29 -13.45 5.81
N GLY A 111 3.19 -14.64 6.40
CA GLY A 111 1.96 -15.16 7.00
C GLY A 111 1.39 -14.24 8.08
N ARG A 112 2.24 -13.57 8.87
CA ARG A 112 1.78 -12.56 9.85
C ARG A 112 1.14 -11.35 9.16
N GLY A 113 1.70 -10.92 8.04
CA GLY A 113 1.11 -9.85 7.24
C GLY A 113 -0.24 -10.23 6.66
N VAL A 114 -0.38 -11.45 6.12
CA VAL A 114 -1.67 -11.94 5.59
C VAL A 114 -2.74 -11.97 6.69
N GLN A 115 -2.42 -12.51 7.88
CA GLN A 115 -3.36 -12.49 9.01
C GLN A 115 -3.74 -11.06 9.44
N THR A 116 -2.78 -10.14 9.37
CA THR A 116 -3.01 -8.73 9.68
C THR A 116 -3.87 -8.04 8.62
N ALA A 117 -3.77 -8.45 7.35
CA ALA A 117 -4.66 -7.96 6.30
C ALA A 117 -6.13 -8.28 6.60
N ASP A 118 -6.42 -9.49 7.07
CA ASP A 118 -7.76 -9.88 7.50
C ASP A 118 -8.26 -9.03 8.69
N ALA A 119 -7.37 -8.76 9.65
CA ALA A 119 -7.68 -7.89 10.79
C ALA A 119 -7.99 -6.45 10.34
N ILE A 120 -7.21 -5.87 9.42
CA ILE A 120 -7.50 -4.56 8.81
C ILE A 120 -8.86 -4.57 8.12
N ASN A 121 -9.14 -5.60 7.30
CA ASN A 121 -10.40 -5.72 6.56
C ASN A 121 -11.61 -5.83 7.49
N SER A 122 -11.48 -6.52 8.62
CA SER A 122 -12.54 -6.66 9.62
C SER A 122 -12.99 -5.31 10.23
N GLN A 123 -12.09 -4.33 10.25
CA GLN A 123 -12.41 -2.98 10.74
C GLN A 123 -13.27 -2.20 9.74
N LYS A 124 -13.27 -2.54 8.44
CA LYS A 124 -14.05 -1.86 7.38
C LYS A 124 -13.68 -0.38 7.18
N PHE A 125 -12.40 -0.04 7.24
CA PHE A 125 -11.93 1.34 7.06
C PHE A 125 -12.45 1.96 5.75
N ASP A 126 -12.73 3.26 5.77
CA ASP A 126 -12.97 4.04 4.54
C ASP A 126 -11.65 4.41 3.88
N TYR A 127 -11.52 4.29 2.57
CA TYR A 127 -10.36 4.79 1.85
C TYR A 127 -10.45 6.31 1.73
N LYS A 128 -9.35 7.00 2.05
CA LYS A 128 -9.28 8.46 1.96
C LYS A 128 -8.23 8.89 0.95
N ALA A 129 -8.58 9.13 -0.32
CA ALA A 129 -7.58 9.55 -1.31
C ALA A 129 -7.27 11.06 -1.29
N HIS A 130 -8.24 11.92 -0.95
CA HIS A 130 -8.20 13.35 -1.30
C HIS A 130 -8.32 14.32 -0.12
N ASP A 131 -8.01 13.90 1.11
CA ASP A 131 -8.00 14.81 2.26
C ASP A 131 -7.03 15.99 2.06
N PRO A 132 -7.47 17.26 2.14
CA PRO A 132 -6.57 18.42 2.11
C PRO A 132 -5.47 18.37 3.18
N ALA A 133 -5.65 17.65 4.28
CA ALA A 133 -4.59 17.37 5.25
C ALA A 133 -3.34 16.74 4.62
N TYR A 134 -3.49 16.06 3.48
CA TYR A 134 -2.40 15.56 2.66
C TYR A 134 -1.47 16.66 2.13
N GLU A 135 -1.98 17.86 1.87
CA GLU A 135 -1.27 18.97 1.23
C GLU A 135 -0.57 19.89 2.24
N PHE A 136 -1.12 20.01 3.44
CA PHE A 136 -0.66 20.99 4.43
C PHE A 136 0.27 20.39 5.51
N GLY A 137 0.58 19.10 5.44
CA GLY A 137 1.50 18.44 6.39
C GLY A 137 1.07 18.55 7.85
N GLY A 138 -0.19 18.90 8.11
CA GLY A 138 -0.73 18.99 9.45
C GLY A 138 -0.83 17.61 10.08
N ARG A 139 -1.12 17.54 11.38
CA ARG A 139 -1.65 16.30 12.01
C ARG A 139 -3.04 15.93 11.48
N GLY A 140 -3.42 16.46 10.32
CA GLY A 140 -4.77 16.49 9.80
C GLY A 140 -5.25 15.08 9.52
N GLY A 141 -6.34 14.76 10.20
CA GLY A 141 -7.15 13.59 9.92
C GLY A 141 -6.48 12.25 10.19
N GLU A 142 -7.35 11.30 10.47
CA GLU A 142 -7.05 9.89 10.60
C GLU A 142 -6.87 9.33 9.19
N ILE A 143 -5.66 9.52 8.65
CA ILE A 143 -5.32 9.17 7.28
C ILE A 143 -5.18 7.65 7.15
N GLN A 144 -6.10 7.05 6.39
CA GLN A 144 -6.18 5.62 6.12
C GLN A 144 -6.21 5.40 4.59
N ASN A 145 -5.13 4.85 4.06
CA ASN A 145 -4.87 4.62 2.64
C ASN A 145 -3.89 3.44 2.44
N SER A 146 -3.35 3.28 1.23
CA SER A 146 -2.38 2.21 0.92
C SER A 146 -1.10 2.26 1.77
N ASN A 147 -0.61 3.46 2.08
CA ASN A 147 0.61 3.66 2.87
C ASN A 147 0.43 3.28 4.34
N SER A 148 -0.72 3.61 4.95
CA SER A 148 -1.03 3.16 6.32
C SER A 148 -1.20 1.64 6.40
N VAL A 149 -1.74 1.01 5.35
CA VAL A 149 -1.80 -0.45 5.26
C VAL A 149 -0.40 -1.04 5.20
N ALA A 150 0.46 -0.55 4.29
CA ALA A 150 1.84 -1.05 4.17
C ALA A 150 2.61 -0.93 5.50
N PHE A 151 2.47 0.21 6.20
CA PHE A 151 3.05 0.41 7.53
C PHE A 151 2.54 -0.60 8.56
N THR A 152 1.21 -0.76 8.67
CA THR A 152 0.57 -1.68 9.61
C THR A 152 1.00 -3.13 9.36
N LEU A 153 1.03 -3.55 8.09
CA LEU A 153 1.49 -4.87 7.69
C LEU A 153 2.96 -5.09 8.06
N GLY A 154 3.84 -4.15 7.72
CA GLY A 154 5.27 -4.24 8.06
C GLY A 154 5.53 -4.36 9.56
N LYS A 155 4.81 -3.56 10.36
CA LYS A 155 4.87 -3.63 11.82
C LYS A 155 4.47 -5.01 12.35
N ALA A 156 3.39 -5.59 11.85
CA ALA A 156 2.95 -6.93 12.24
C ALA A 156 3.92 -8.04 11.79
N MET A 157 4.60 -7.83 10.67
CA MET A 157 5.70 -8.68 10.21
C MET A 157 7.00 -8.47 11.01
N GLY A 158 7.07 -7.50 11.93
CA GLY A 158 8.29 -7.18 12.69
C GLY A 158 9.38 -6.53 11.85
N LEU A 159 9.01 -5.83 10.77
CA LEU A 159 9.93 -5.16 9.84
C LEU A 159 10.02 -3.66 10.16
N ASP A 160 11.22 -3.08 10.13
CA ASP A 160 11.41 -1.63 10.28
C ASP A 160 11.37 -0.92 8.92
N LEU A 161 10.15 -0.75 8.39
CA LEU A 161 9.93 -0.07 7.13
C LEU A 161 10.32 1.42 7.20
N SER A 162 10.17 2.05 8.37
CA SER A 162 10.47 3.47 8.54
C SER A 162 11.97 3.75 8.51
N ALA A 163 12.82 2.84 9.01
CA ALA A 163 14.27 2.90 8.77
C ALA A 163 14.60 2.82 7.28
N ALA A 164 14.00 1.87 6.56
CA ALA A 164 14.25 1.73 5.12
C ALA A 164 13.88 2.99 4.32
N LEU A 165 12.80 3.69 4.68
CA LEU A 165 12.48 4.99 4.08
C LEU A 165 13.47 6.09 4.45
N ARG A 166 13.89 6.14 5.73
CA ARG A 166 14.91 7.11 6.19
C ARG A 166 16.22 6.95 5.44
N ASP A 167 16.70 5.72 5.29
CA ASP A 167 17.98 5.41 4.64
C ASP A 167 17.99 5.76 3.15
N LYS A 168 16.81 5.72 2.50
CA LYS A 168 16.62 6.17 1.11
C LYS A 168 16.26 7.65 0.97
N GLY A 169 16.24 8.41 2.07
CA GLY A 169 15.88 9.84 2.06
C GLY A 169 14.40 10.12 1.74
N MET A 170 13.51 9.12 1.93
CA MET A 170 12.10 9.13 1.54
C MET A 170 11.13 9.47 2.69
N THR A 171 11.58 10.17 3.73
CA THR A 171 10.80 10.41 4.96
C THR A 171 9.58 11.32 4.82
N ARG A 172 9.51 12.12 3.74
CA ARG A 172 8.43 13.08 3.49
C ARG A 172 7.41 12.64 2.44
N THR A 173 7.51 11.43 1.88
CA THR A 173 6.83 11.14 0.61
C THR A 173 5.54 10.34 0.70
N PHE A 174 5.22 9.70 1.83
CA PHE A 174 4.01 8.86 1.92
C PHE A 174 3.05 9.35 2.99
N SER A 175 2.03 10.06 2.55
CA SER A 175 0.97 10.44 3.46
C SER A 175 0.25 9.20 4.00
N GLY A 176 -0.04 9.19 5.29
CA GLY A 176 -0.60 8.02 5.98
C GLY A 176 0.46 7.05 6.53
N TRP A 177 1.75 7.31 6.29
CA TRP A 177 2.82 6.56 6.93
C TRP A 177 2.85 6.78 8.46
N ASP A 178 3.39 5.81 9.19
CA ASP A 178 3.39 5.73 10.66
C ASP A 178 1.98 5.71 11.31
N ARG A 179 0.94 5.42 10.52
CA ARG A 179 -0.43 5.20 11.02
C ARG A 179 -0.70 3.70 11.10
N ASP A 180 -0.61 3.17 12.32
CA ASP A 180 -1.03 1.80 12.61
C ASP A 180 -2.56 1.74 12.69
N LEU A 181 -3.17 1.08 11.70
CA LEU A 181 -4.61 0.94 11.60
C LEU A 181 -5.20 0.04 12.69
N LEU A 182 -4.38 -0.73 13.40
CA LEU A 182 -4.81 -1.62 14.48
C LEU A 182 -4.42 -1.11 15.88
N ASP A 183 -3.82 0.08 15.98
CA ASP A 183 -3.57 0.72 17.28
C ASP A 183 -4.92 1.16 17.88
N PRO A 184 -5.27 0.75 19.12
CA PRO A 184 -6.51 1.18 19.76
C PRO A 184 -6.64 2.71 19.94
N LYS A 185 -5.52 3.44 19.92
CA LYS A 185 -5.49 4.91 19.97
C LYS A 185 -5.68 5.54 18.59
N TYR A 186 -5.58 4.76 17.51
CA TYR A 186 -5.89 5.22 16.18
C TYR A 186 -7.38 5.53 16.12
N LYS A 187 -7.70 6.81 16.03
CA LYS A 187 -9.06 7.24 15.74
C LYS A 187 -9.31 6.96 14.26
N ARG A 188 -10.51 6.53 13.91
CA ARG A 188 -10.85 6.07 12.56
C ARG A 188 -11.59 7.13 11.77
N TYR A 189 -11.11 7.43 10.57
CA TYR A 189 -11.87 8.23 9.63
C TYR A 189 -13.09 7.45 9.16
N VAL A 190 -14.25 8.10 9.27
CA VAL A 190 -15.52 7.64 8.71
C VAL A 190 -15.95 8.69 7.69
N ALA A 191 -16.11 8.28 6.44
CA ALA A 191 -16.59 9.15 5.39
C ALA A 191 -18.01 9.65 5.75
N PRO A 192 -18.33 10.93 5.49
CA PRO A 192 -19.69 11.42 5.65
C PRO A 192 -20.69 10.54 4.88
N PRO A 193 -21.95 10.42 5.35
CA PRO A 193 -22.96 9.71 4.60
C PRO A 193 -23.10 10.32 3.20
N VAL A 194 -23.23 9.47 2.19
CA VAL A 194 -23.47 9.93 0.81
C VAL A 194 -24.86 10.55 0.78
N PHE A 195 -24.93 11.87 0.72
CA PHE A 195 -26.19 12.55 0.49
C PHE A 195 -26.64 12.24 -0.94
N PRO A 196 -27.83 11.67 -1.16
CA PRO A 196 -28.36 11.56 -2.49
C PRO A 196 -28.56 12.98 -3.01
N VAL A 197 -27.83 13.36 -4.05
CA VAL A 197 -28.15 14.57 -4.82
C VAL A 197 -29.43 14.23 -5.58
N LYS A 198 -30.57 14.36 -4.92
CA LYS A 198 -31.84 14.53 -5.61
C LYS A 198 -31.83 15.95 -6.13
N ASP A 199 -31.73 16.05 -7.44
CA ASP A 199 -32.01 17.27 -8.21
C ASP A 199 -31.06 18.44 -7.89
N ALA A 200 -29.87 18.41 -8.52
CA ALA A 200 -29.19 19.66 -8.79
C ALA A 200 -30.07 20.48 -9.76
N PRO A 201 -30.39 21.76 -9.47
CA PRO A 201 -31.20 22.60 -10.34
C PRO A 201 -30.52 22.88 -11.69
#